data_AF-A0AAV5FFM1-F1
#
_entry.id   AF-A0AAV5FFM1-F1
#
_cell.length_a   1.000
_cell.length_b   1.000
_cell.length_c   1.000
_cell.angle_alpha   90.00
_cell.angle_beta   90.00
_cell.angle_gamma   90.00
#
_symmetry.space_group_name_H-M   'P 1'
#
loop_
_entity.id
_entity.type
_entity.pdbx_description
1 polymer ?
#
loop_
_entity_poly.entity_id
_entity_poly.type
_entity_poly.pdbx_seq_one_letter_code
_entity_poly.pdbx_strand_id
1 'polypeptide(L)'
;MTEFLELEAQDGIRMPWNVIPGTKQEAVSCVIPVSTIYTPLKPIPEIPVLPYAPLRCRMCCSILNPFAIVDYVAKIWGCPFCFQRNQFPQHYSSISENNLPAELFPQYTTIEYLSSAETGPAVPPVFIFVVDTCMIEEEIGYLKSALAQAVELLPDNSLVGFITFGTYVQVHELGFGLLPKSYMFKGTKEVTKEQVLEQMCFFAGKKMPTTGVIAGTRDGLSSESIARFLLPASECEFVLNSVKNQ
;
A
#
# COMPACT_ATOMS: atom_id res chain seq x y z
N MET A 1 -11.80 4.58 33.25
CA MET A 1 -10.52 4.44 32.53
C MET A 1 -10.52 3.19 31.65
N THR A 2 -11.05 2.05 32.15
CA THR A 2 -11.24 0.81 31.38
C THR A 2 -12.09 1.00 30.12
N GLU A 3 -13.17 1.78 30.20
CA GLU A 3 -14.07 2.09 29.08
C GLU A 3 -13.38 2.69 27.84
N PHE A 4 -12.42 3.62 28.02
CA PHE A 4 -11.72 4.22 26.88
C PHE A 4 -10.66 3.30 26.28
N LEU A 5 -10.11 2.37 27.08
CA LEU A 5 -9.20 1.34 26.57
C LEU A 5 -9.96 0.30 25.74
N GLU A 6 -11.21 0.01 26.10
CA GLU A 6 -12.09 -0.87 25.33
C GLU A 6 -12.45 -0.23 23.98
N LEU A 7 -12.80 1.06 23.94
CA LEU A 7 -13.01 1.78 22.68
C LEU A 7 -11.76 1.81 21.80
N GLU A 8 -10.59 2.04 22.40
CA GLU A 8 -9.32 1.98 21.68
C GLU A 8 -9.08 0.56 21.17
N ALA A 9 -9.35 -0.49 21.95
CA ALA A 9 -9.23 -1.88 21.54
C ALA A 9 -10.12 -2.23 20.34
N GLN A 10 -11.36 -1.73 20.33
CA GLN A 10 -12.35 -1.99 19.28
C GLN A 10 -12.04 -1.26 17.97
N ASP A 11 -11.72 0.03 18.02
CA ASP A 11 -11.63 0.86 16.80
C ASP A 11 -10.22 1.35 16.48
N GLY A 12 -9.24 1.12 17.35
CA GLY A 12 -7.89 1.65 17.19
C GLY A 12 -7.82 3.18 17.28
N ILE A 13 -8.80 3.79 17.94
CA ILE A 13 -8.98 5.23 18.08
C ILE A 13 -8.79 5.63 19.54
N ARG A 14 -7.97 6.66 19.77
CA ARG A 14 -7.82 7.29 21.08
C ARG A 14 -7.94 8.79 20.97
N MET A 15 -8.91 9.35 21.70
CA MET A 15 -9.15 10.79 21.75
C MET A 15 -8.81 11.36 23.14
N PRO A 16 -8.29 12.60 23.22
CA PRO A 16 -8.19 13.32 24.49
C PRO A 16 -9.57 13.73 25.03
N TRP A 17 -10.55 13.91 24.14
CA TRP A 17 -11.93 14.29 24.46
C TRP A 17 -12.92 13.35 23.76
N ASN A 18 -13.57 12.46 24.51
CA ASN A 18 -14.65 11.59 23.99
C ASN A 18 -16.02 12.29 23.99
N VAL A 19 -16.09 13.49 24.57
CA VAL A 19 -17.20 14.42 24.45
C VAL A 19 -16.62 15.71 23.89
N ILE A 20 -17.03 16.05 22.67
CA ILE A 20 -16.49 17.18 21.92
C ILE A 20 -17.17 18.48 22.38
N PRO A 21 -16.44 19.60 22.53
CA PRO A 21 -17.04 20.91 22.79
C PRO A 21 -18.11 21.28 21.77
N GLY A 22 -19.27 21.76 22.24
CA GLY A 22 -20.43 22.05 21.39
C GLY A 22 -20.25 23.31 20.54
N THR A 23 -19.32 24.19 20.91
CA THR A 23 -19.02 25.43 20.20
C THR A 23 -17.53 25.61 19.93
N LYS A 24 -17.21 26.42 18.92
CA LYS A 24 -15.82 26.80 18.62
C LYS A 24 -15.14 27.53 19.78
N GLN A 25 -15.88 28.34 20.53
CA GLN A 25 -15.34 29.10 21.66
C GLN A 25 -14.94 28.18 22.82
N GLU A 26 -15.77 27.19 23.13
CA GLU A 26 -15.42 26.16 24.12
C GLU A 26 -14.21 25.36 23.66
N ALA A 27 -14.15 24.98 22.38
CA ALA A 27 -13.00 24.27 21.81
C ALA A 27 -11.68 25.06 21.90
N VAL A 28 -11.72 26.39 21.66
CA VAL A 28 -10.55 27.27 21.82
C VAL A 28 -10.14 27.41 23.29
N SER A 29 -11.10 27.29 24.21
CA SER A 29 -10.85 27.34 25.65
C SER A 29 -10.24 26.04 26.18
N CYS A 30 -10.39 24.92 25.46
CA CYS A 30 -9.71 23.67 25.78
C CYS A 30 -8.21 23.80 25.47
N VAL A 31 -7.38 23.68 26.51
CA VAL A 31 -5.91 23.68 26.37
C VAL A 31 -5.41 22.57 25.46
N ILE A 32 -6.09 21.41 25.49
CA ILE A 32 -5.82 20.27 24.60
C ILE A 32 -6.80 20.34 23.43
N PRO A 33 -6.35 20.29 22.17
CA PRO A 33 -7.25 20.34 21.02
C PRO A 33 -8.12 19.08 20.90
N VAL A 34 -9.25 19.20 20.20
CA VAL A 34 -9.99 18.04 19.70
C VAL A 34 -9.14 17.36 18.63
N SER A 35 -8.66 16.17 18.95
CA SER A 35 -7.75 15.40 18.10
C SER A 35 -7.98 13.91 18.29
N THR A 36 -7.34 13.08 17.46
CA THR A 36 -7.35 11.64 17.64
C THR A 36 -6.02 11.03 17.24
N ILE A 37 -5.61 9.97 17.93
CA ILE A 37 -4.62 9.02 17.45
C ILE A 37 -5.40 7.86 16.86
N TYR A 38 -5.11 7.52 15.61
CA TYR A 38 -5.77 6.43 14.91
C TYR A 38 -4.73 5.44 14.40
N THR A 39 -5.00 4.15 14.57
CA THR A 39 -4.18 3.04 14.09
C THR A 39 -4.97 2.29 13.02
N PRO A 40 -4.87 2.67 11.72
CA PRO A 40 -5.72 2.11 10.67
C PRO A 40 -5.58 0.60 10.46
N LEU A 41 -4.37 0.08 10.65
CA LEU A 41 -4.05 -1.34 10.50
C LEU A 41 -3.84 -1.98 11.88
N LYS A 42 -4.67 -1.61 12.86
CA LYS A 42 -4.61 -2.21 14.20
C LYS A 42 -4.97 -3.69 14.09
N PRO A 43 -4.17 -4.61 14.65
CA PRO A 43 -4.57 -6.01 14.74
C PRO A 43 -5.73 -6.15 15.74
N ILE A 44 -6.94 -6.27 15.22
CA ILE A 44 -8.16 -6.48 16.00
C ILE A 44 -8.58 -7.94 15.82
N PRO A 45 -8.60 -8.76 16.88
CA PRO A 45 -9.12 -10.11 16.81
C PRO A 45 -10.56 -10.08 16.29
N GLU A 46 -10.87 -10.93 15.30
CA GLU A 46 -12.23 -11.08 14.75
C GLU A 46 -12.79 -9.88 13.96
N ILE A 47 -11.93 -8.99 13.45
CA ILE A 47 -12.38 -7.96 12.51
C ILE A 47 -13.08 -8.62 11.29
N PRO A 48 -14.33 -8.25 10.97
CA PRO A 48 -15.02 -8.85 9.84
C PRO A 48 -14.42 -8.33 8.55
N VAL A 49 -13.96 -9.26 7.71
CA VAL A 49 -13.46 -8.97 6.36
C VAL A 49 -14.56 -9.30 5.36
N LEU A 50 -15.14 -8.28 4.74
CA LEU A 50 -16.29 -8.41 3.86
C LEU A 50 -15.84 -8.73 2.42
N PRO A 51 -16.37 -9.80 1.78
CA PRO A 51 -15.90 -10.28 0.48
C PRO A 51 -16.50 -9.51 -0.71
N TYR A 52 -16.88 -8.25 -0.52
CA TYR A 52 -17.53 -7.40 -1.51
C TYR A 52 -17.09 -5.94 -1.38
N ALA A 53 -17.43 -5.12 -2.36
CA ALA A 53 -17.08 -3.70 -2.35
C ALA A 53 -17.96 -2.89 -1.37
N PRO A 54 -17.41 -1.83 -0.73
CA PRO A 54 -18.15 -0.99 0.19
C PRO A 54 -19.27 -0.20 -0.51
N LEU A 55 -20.43 -0.09 0.13
CA LEU A 55 -21.52 0.74 -0.37
C LEU A 55 -21.23 2.22 -0.09
N ARG A 56 -21.07 3.03 -1.15
CA ARG A 56 -20.72 4.45 -1.03
C ARG A 56 -21.95 5.35 -1.16
N CYS A 57 -21.98 6.41 -0.37
CA CYS A 57 -22.94 7.50 -0.54
C CYS A 57 -22.70 8.18 -1.89
N ARG A 58 -23.77 8.40 -2.66
CA ARG A 58 -23.69 8.99 -4.00
C ARG A 58 -23.27 10.47 -4.04
N MET A 59 -23.23 11.14 -2.88
CA MET A 59 -22.93 12.57 -2.79
C MET A 59 -21.57 12.86 -2.15
N CYS A 60 -21.28 12.27 -0.99
CA CYS A 60 -20.03 12.54 -0.26
C CYS A 60 -19.03 11.37 -0.29
N CYS A 61 -19.37 10.26 -0.96
CA CYS A 61 -18.55 9.04 -1.06
C CYS A 61 -18.23 8.33 0.26
N SER A 62 -18.80 8.77 1.40
CA SER A 62 -18.73 8.06 2.68
C SER A 62 -19.31 6.64 2.55
N ILE A 63 -18.76 5.71 3.32
CA ILE A 63 -19.15 4.29 3.28
C ILE A 63 -20.34 4.05 4.22
N LEU A 64 -21.24 3.13 3.87
CA LEU A 64 -22.29 2.65 4.75
C LEU A 64 -21.68 2.14 6.05
N ASN A 65 -22.28 2.50 7.18
CA ASN A 65 -21.78 2.14 8.50
C ASN A 65 -22.95 2.07 9.49
N PRO A 66 -22.75 1.54 10.71
CA PRO A 66 -23.83 1.28 11.66
C PRO A 66 -24.61 2.52 12.11
N PHE A 67 -24.08 3.73 11.89
CA PHE A 67 -24.75 4.99 12.25
C PHE A 67 -25.72 5.48 11.16
N ALA A 68 -25.85 4.79 10.04
CA ALA A 68 -26.81 5.11 8.99
C ALA A 68 -28.25 4.78 9.42
N ILE A 69 -29.19 5.67 9.11
CA ILE A 69 -30.62 5.42 9.33
C ILE A 69 -31.17 4.64 8.14
N VAL A 70 -31.76 3.47 8.40
CA VAL A 70 -32.27 2.58 7.34
C VAL A 70 -33.79 2.55 7.32
N ASP A 71 -34.36 2.76 6.13
CA ASP A 71 -35.74 2.45 5.80
C ASP A 71 -35.79 1.09 5.09
N TYR A 72 -36.19 0.05 5.83
CA TYR A 72 -36.26 -1.32 5.32
C TYR A 72 -37.42 -1.56 4.35
N VAL A 73 -38.45 -0.69 4.35
CA VAL A 73 -39.59 -0.82 3.44
C VAL A 73 -39.23 -0.22 2.09
N ALA A 74 -38.71 1.01 2.09
CA ALA A 74 -38.29 1.70 0.88
C ALA A 74 -36.92 1.24 0.36
N LYS A 75 -36.18 0.44 1.14
CA LYS A 75 -34.80 0.00 0.85
C LYS A 75 -33.88 1.19 0.62
N ILE A 76 -33.91 2.15 1.54
CA ILE A 76 -33.11 3.38 1.51
C ILE A 76 -32.28 3.48 2.78
N TRP A 77 -31.07 4.02 2.68
CA TRP A 77 -30.28 4.42 3.84
C TRP A 77 -29.92 5.91 3.77
N GLY A 78 -30.00 6.58 4.91
CA GLY A 78 -29.56 7.97 5.11
C GLY A 78 -28.10 8.01 5.54
N CYS A 79 -27.26 8.73 4.79
CA CYS A 79 -25.87 8.92 5.16
C CYS A 79 -25.75 9.76 6.44
N PRO A 80 -24.99 9.32 7.47
CA PRO A 80 -24.87 10.07 8.73
C PRO A 80 -24.06 11.36 8.60
N PHE A 81 -23.33 11.56 7.50
CA PHE A 81 -22.49 12.74 7.28
C PHE A 81 -23.19 13.85 6.50
N CYS A 82 -23.78 13.52 5.35
CA CYS A 82 -24.41 14.50 4.45
C CYS A 82 -25.94 14.41 4.39
N PHE A 83 -26.54 13.47 5.13
CA PHE A 83 -27.99 13.20 5.17
C PHE A 83 -28.62 12.82 3.82
N GLN A 84 -27.80 12.54 2.80
CA GLN A 84 -28.26 12.05 1.51
C GLN A 84 -28.94 10.69 1.68
N ARG A 85 -30.15 10.56 1.12
CA ARG A 85 -30.84 9.28 0.95
C ARG A 85 -30.25 8.53 -0.24
N ASN A 86 -29.82 7.29 -0.01
CA ASN A 86 -29.24 6.41 -1.02
C ASN A 86 -30.10 5.14 -1.11
N GLN A 87 -30.38 4.67 -2.33
CA GLN A 87 -31.05 3.38 -2.51
C GLN A 87 -30.06 2.25 -2.30
N PHE A 88 -30.50 1.17 -1.67
CA PHE A 88 -29.73 -0.07 -1.63
C PHE A 88 -29.67 -0.71 -3.03
N PRO A 89 -28.52 -1.31 -3.41
CA PRO A 89 -28.41 -2.06 -4.64
C PRO A 89 -29.18 -3.39 -4.57
N GLN A 90 -29.38 -4.04 -5.71
CA GLN A 90 -30.23 -5.25 -5.81
C GLN A 90 -29.77 -6.41 -4.91
N HIS A 91 -28.48 -6.55 -4.67
CA HIS A 91 -27.93 -7.60 -3.79
C HIS A 91 -28.25 -7.39 -2.29
N TYR A 92 -28.76 -6.21 -1.91
CA TYR A 92 -29.30 -5.90 -0.58
C TYR A 92 -30.84 -6.02 -0.53
N SER A 93 -31.49 -6.58 -1.55
CA SER A 93 -32.97 -6.65 -1.64
C SER A 93 -33.65 -7.35 -0.46
N SER A 94 -32.96 -8.30 0.18
CA SER A 94 -33.45 -9.05 1.35
C SER A 94 -33.21 -8.35 2.70
N ILE A 95 -32.63 -7.14 2.72
CA ILE A 95 -32.32 -6.43 3.96
C ILE A 95 -33.59 -6.22 4.81
N SER A 96 -33.50 -6.51 6.10
CA SER A 96 -34.57 -6.25 7.07
C SER A 96 -33.96 -6.09 8.46
N GLU A 97 -34.77 -5.72 9.45
CA GLU A 97 -34.32 -5.64 10.85
C GLU A 97 -33.69 -6.96 11.35
N ASN A 98 -34.17 -8.10 10.85
CA ASN A 98 -33.66 -9.43 11.21
C ASN A 98 -32.61 -9.98 10.23
N ASN A 99 -32.30 -9.24 9.16
CA ASN A 99 -31.36 -9.66 8.13
C ASN A 99 -30.48 -8.47 7.74
N LEU A 100 -29.55 -8.13 8.62
CA LEU A 100 -28.64 -7.01 8.44
C LEU A 100 -27.36 -7.45 7.72
N PRO A 101 -26.86 -6.65 6.78
CA PRO A 101 -25.50 -6.78 6.27
C PRO A 101 -24.52 -6.47 7.41
N ALA A 102 -23.31 -7.03 7.31
CA ALA A 102 -22.33 -6.94 8.38
C ALA A 102 -22.00 -5.48 8.77
N GLU A 103 -21.82 -4.62 7.78
CA GLU A 103 -21.55 -3.17 7.93
C GLU A 103 -22.62 -2.35 8.66
N LEU A 104 -23.77 -2.96 9.01
CA LEU A 104 -24.82 -2.34 9.83
C LEU A 104 -24.94 -2.92 11.24
N PHE A 105 -24.17 -3.95 11.61
CA PHE A 105 -24.16 -4.41 12.99
C PHE A 105 -23.54 -3.34 13.90
N PRO A 106 -24.18 -2.96 15.02
CA PRO A 106 -23.67 -1.92 15.91
C PRO A 106 -22.25 -2.16 16.44
N GLN A 107 -21.85 -3.43 16.59
CA GLN A 107 -20.50 -3.82 17.02
C GLN A 107 -19.44 -3.75 15.90
N TYR A 108 -19.83 -3.63 14.64
CA TYR A 108 -18.95 -3.60 13.48
C TYR A 108 -18.71 -2.15 13.02
N THR A 109 -18.24 -1.31 13.95
CA THR A 109 -17.80 0.07 13.71
C THR A 109 -16.48 0.13 12.94
N THR A 110 -15.67 -0.92 13.07
CA THR A 110 -14.42 -1.13 12.34
C THR A 110 -14.49 -2.46 11.60
N ILE A 111 -14.34 -2.41 10.27
CA ILE A 111 -14.45 -3.54 9.36
C ILE A 111 -13.42 -3.39 8.24
N GLU A 112 -13.11 -4.49 7.56
CA GLU A 112 -12.29 -4.48 6.34
C GLU A 112 -13.10 -4.97 5.14
N TYR A 113 -12.76 -4.47 3.96
CA TYR A 113 -13.33 -4.93 2.70
C TYR A 113 -12.21 -5.58 1.88
N LEU A 114 -12.48 -6.76 1.32
CA LEU A 114 -11.55 -7.34 0.36
C LEU A 114 -11.41 -6.43 -0.86
N SER A 115 -10.17 -6.27 -1.31
CA SER A 115 -9.86 -5.66 -2.59
C SER A 115 -10.66 -6.39 -3.69
N SER A 116 -11.45 -5.65 -4.47
CA SER A 116 -12.22 -6.19 -5.59
C SER A 116 -11.46 -6.02 -6.90
N ALA A 117 -11.96 -6.58 -8.01
CA ALA A 117 -11.38 -6.31 -9.33
C ALA A 117 -11.37 -4.81 -9.69
N GLU A 118 -12.23 -3.99 -9.04
CA GLU A 118 -12.31 -2.54 -9.23
C GLU A 118 -11.14 -1.78 -8.59
N THR A 119 -10.45 -2.37 -7.60
CA THR A 119 -9.26 -1.78 -6.95
C THR A 119 -7.96 -2.10 -7.67
N GLY A 120 -8.03 -2.79 -8.82
CA GLY A 120 -6.91 -3.06 -9.73
C GLY A 120 -6.21 -4.40 -9.49
N PRO A 121 -5.39 -4.87 -10.44
CA PRO A 121 -4.65 -6.11 -10.28
C PRO A 121 -3.66 -6.00 -9.11
N ALA A 122 -3.55 -7.06 -8.31
CA ALA A 122 -2.51 -7.16 -7.29
C ALA A 122 -1.15 -7.15 -7.97
N VAL A 123 -0.46 -6.00 -7.91
CA VAL A 123 0.93 -5.90 -8.37
C VAL A 123 1.81 -6.56 -7.31
N PRO A 124 2.77 -7.42 -7.70
CA PRO A 124 3.70 -7.99 -6.73
C PRO A 124 4.45 -6.87 -5.98
N PRO A 125 4.71 -7.03 -4.67
CA PRO A 125 5.51 -6.07 -3.93
C PRO A 125 6.93 -6.02 -4.50
N VAL A 126 7.55 -4.84 -4.49
CA VAL A 126 8.89 -4.62 -5.03
C VAL A 126 9.83 -4.21 -3.91
N PHE A 127 10.96 -4.92 -3.79
CA PHE A 127 12.02 -4.64 -2.83
C PHE A 127 13.30 -4.32 -3.58
N ILE A 128 13.85 -3.12 -3.40
CA ILE A 128 15.13 -2.73 -3.98
C ILE A 128 16.12 -2.58 -2.84
N PHE A 129 17.12 -3.47 -2.81
CA PHE A 129 18.22 -3.37 -1.86
C PHE A 129 19.27 -2.40 -2.41
N VAL A 130 19.52 -1.33 -1.66
CA VAL A 130 20.53 -0.31 -2.00
C VAL A 130 21.65 -0.40 -0.96
N VAL A 131 22.80 -0.88 -1.38
CA VAL A 131 23.86 -1.38 -0.49
C VAL A 131 25.14 -0.56 -0.64
N ASP A 132 25.59 0.05 0.46
CA ASP A 132 26.91 0.68 0.52
C ASP A 132 28.00 -0.40 0.58
N THR A 133 29.03 -0.26 -0.23
CA THR A 133 30.19 -1.15 -0.24
C THR A 133 31.44 -0.52 0.36
N CYS A 134 31.37 0.73 0.86
CA CYS A 134 32.45 1.42 1.56
C CYS A 134 32.60 0.93 3.03
N MET A 135 32.65 -0.37 3.22
CA MET A 135 32.70 -1.02 4.54
C MET A 135 33.87 -2.00 4.61
N ILE A 136 34.28 -2.38 5.83
CA ILE A 136 35.31 -3.40 6.02
C ILE A 136 34.76 -4.80 5.67
N GLU A 137 35.68 -5.72 5.34
CA GLU A 137 35.33 -7.07 4.85
C GLU A 137 34.44 -7.87 5.83
N GLU A 138 34.66 -7.69 7.12
CA GLU A 138 33.87 -8.37 8.16
C GLU A 138 32.41 -7.89 8.16
N GLU A 139 32.19 -6.57 8.11
CA GLU A 139 30.85 -5.97 8.11
C GLU A 139 30.07 -6.32 6.84
N ILE A 140 30.73 -6.30 5.68
CA ILE A 140 30.08 -6.72 4.43
C ILE A 140 29.74 -8.21 4.44
N GLY A 141 30.53 -9.03 5.14
CA GLY A 141 30.20 -10.43 5.43
C GLY A 141 28.88 -10.56 6.19
N TYR A 142 28.73 -9.84 7.31
CA TYR A 142 27.49 -9.83 8.09
C TYR A 142 26.29 -9.28 7.29
N LEU A 143 26.50 -8.20 6.52
CA LEU A 143 25.47 -7.62 5.67
C LEU A 143 25.00 -8.59 4.58
N LYS A 144 25.91 -9.31 3.94
CA LYS A 144 25.60 -10.35 2.95
C LYS A 144 24.69 -11.44 3.56
N SER A 145 24.97 -11.88 4.78
CA SER A 145 24.13 -12.85 5.50
C SER A 145 22.75 -12.30 5.85
N ALA A 146 22.67 -11.06 6.33
CA ALA A 146 21.39 -10.41 6.65
C ALA A 146 20.51 -10.19 5.41
N LEU A 147 21.11 -9.80 4.28
CA LEU A 147 20.40 -9.62 3.00
C LEU A 147 19.85 -10.95 2.46
N ALA A 148 20.62 -12.04 2.56
CA ALA A 148 20.15 -13.37 2.17
C ALA A 148 18.93 -13.78 2.99
N GLN A 149 18.99 -13.63 4.32
CA GLN A 149 17.86 -13.90 5.21
C GLN A 149 16.65 -13.00 4.89
N ALA A 150 16.87 -11.71 4.61
CA ALA A 150 15.79 -10.79 4.27
C ALA A 150 15.05 -11.22 3.01
N VAL A 151 15.76 -11.70 1.99
CA VAL A 151 15.16 -12.21 0.74
C VAL A 151 14.36 -13.48 0.97
N GLU A 152 14.82 -14.40 1.82
CA GLU A 152 14.09 -15.62 2.20
C GLU A 152 12.77 -15.33 2.94
N LEU A 153 12.66 -14.17 3.60
CA LEU A 153 11.44 -13.75 4.30
C LEU A 153 10.41 -13.06 3.39
N LEU A 154 10.77 -12.76 2.13
CA LEU A 154 9.86 -12.11 1.19
C LEU A 154 8.84 -13.12 0.64
N PRO A 155 7.60 -12.70 0.32
CA PRO A 155 6.68 -13.51 -0.47
C PRO A 155 7.31 -13.92 -1.81
N ASP A 156 7.08 -15.16 -2.26
CA ASP A 156 7.71 -15.72 -3.49
C ASP A 156 7.52 -14.86 -4.74
N ASN A 157 6.34 -14.23 -4.87
CA ASN A 157 6.00 -13.38 -6.01
C ASN A 157 6.59 -11.96 -5.91
N SER A 158 7.29 -11.62 -4.83
CA SER A 158 7.93 -10.32 -4.66
C SER A 158 9.02 -10.12 -5.69
N LEU A 159 9.08 -8.94 -6.28
CA LEU A 159 10.14 -8.57 -7.19
C LEU A 159 11.31 -7.95 -6.41
N VAL A 160 12.51 -8.45 -6.63
CA VAL A 160 13.73 -8.02 -5.96
C VAL A 160 14.68 -7.38 -6.98
N GLY A 161 15.21 -6.21 -6.63
CA GLY A 161 16.25 -5.50 -7.36
C GLY A 161 17.45 -5.21 -6.46
N PHE A 162 18.62 -5.01 -7.07
CA PHE A 162 19.86 -4.75 -6.33
C PHE A 162 20.60 -3.54 -6.93
N ILE A 163 21.05 -2.65 -6.04
CA ILE A 163 21.93 -1.53 -6.35
C ILE A 163 23.05 -1.53 -5.32
N THR A 164 24.30 -1.54 -5.76
CA THR A 164 25.46 -1.31 -4.87
C THR A 164 26.05 0.05 -5.14
N PHE A 165 26.62 0.69 -4.13
CA PHE A 165 27.29 1.97 -4.31
C PHE A 165 28.53 2.13 -3.44
N GLY A 166 29.46 2.93 -3.96
CA GLY A 166 30.61 3.47 -3.27
C GLY A 166 31.03 4.76 -3.96
N THR A 167 32.21 4.82 -4.57
CA THR A 167 32.55 5.94 -5.48
C THR A 167 31.63 6.00 -6.72
N TYR A 168 31.15 4.85 -7.18
CA TYR A 168 30.22 4.70 -8.29
C TYR A 168 28.96 3.99 -7.81
N VAL A 169 27.84 4.21 -8.49
CA VAL A 169 26.59 3.49 -8.29
C VAL A 169 26.48 2.42 -9.36
N GLN A 170 26.19 1.19 -8.97
CA GLN A 170 26.04 0.03 -9.84
C GLN A 170 24.61 -0.49 -9.75
N VAL A 171 23.88 -0.47 -10.86
CA VAL A 171 22.55 -1.08 -10.97
C VAL A 171 22.69 -2.45 -11.61
N HIS A 172 22.32 -3.50 -10.89
CA HIS A 172 22.56 -4.89 -11.30
C HIS A 172 21.43 -5.40 -12.19
N GLU A 173 21.78 -5.96 -13.34
CA GLU A 173 20.86 -6.67 -14.23
C GLU A 173 20.83 -8.15 -13.80
N LEU A 174 19.82 -8.51 -13.02
CA LEU A 174 19.71 -9.82 -12.38
C LEU A 174 19.23 -10.91 -13.36
N GLY A 175 18.43 -10.53 -14.37
CA GLY A 175 17.76 -11.45 -15.30
C GLY A 175 18.67 -12.19 -16.29
N PHE A 176 19.98 -11.93 -16.27
CA PHE A 176 20.96 -12.60 -17.14
C PHE A 176 21.88 -13.51 -16.33
N GLY A 177 21.41 -14.72 -15.99
CA GLY A 177 22.14 -15.66 -15.13
C GLY A 177 23.44 -16.24 -15.70
N LEU A 178 23.76 -16.00 -16.98
CA LEU A 178 24.99 -16.50 -17.60
C LEU A 178 26.21 -15.64 -17.28
N LEU A 179 26.04 -14.31 -17.16
CA LEU A 179 27.11 -13.38 -16.85
C LEU A 179 26.58 -12.21 -16.00
N PRO A 180 27.26 -11.84 -14.90
CA PRO A 180 26.87 -10.66 -14.15
C PRO A 180 27.01 -9.42 -15.04
N LYS A 181 25.93 -8.64 -15.16
CA LYS A 181 25.91 -7.37 -15.89
C LYS A 181 25.39 -6.27 -14.98
N SER A 182 26.07 -5.13 -15.00
CA SER A 182 25.68 -3.97 -14.19
C SER A 182 25.88 -2.67 -14.98
N TYR A 183 25.03 -1.69 -14.70
CA TYR A 183 25.13 -0.33 -15.25
C TYR A 183 25.79 0.58 -14.23
N MET A 184 26.87 1.27 -14.63
CA MET A 184 27.65 2.12 -13.74
C MET A 184 27.32 3.60 -13.94
N PHE A 185 27.03 4.29 -12.84
CA PHE A 185 26.81 5.72 -12.79
C PHE A 185 27.85 6.38 -11.88
N LYS A 186 28.28 7.60 -12.24
CA LYS A 186 29.18 8.37 -11.39
C LYS A 186 28.41 8.91 -10.19
N GLY A 187 28.85 8.58 -8.97
CA GLY A 187 28.20 9.05 -7.74
C GLY A 187 28.22 10.57 -7.56
N THR A 188 29.10 11.28 -8.27
CA THR A 188 29.23 12.74 -8.22
C THR A 188 28.35 13.48 -9.23
N LYS A 189 27.64 12.77 -10.11
CA LYS A 189 26.82 13.37 -11.16
C LYS A 189 25.36 12.99 -10.93
N GLU A 190 24.49 14.01 -10.85
CA GLU A 190 23.04 13.79 -10.88
C GLU A 190 22.61 13.28 -12.27
N VAL A 191 21.77 12.26 -12.29
CA VAL A 191 21.28 11.60 -13.51
C VAL A 191 19.76 11.67 -13.52
N THR A 192 19.17 12.22 -14.58
CA THR A 192 17.71 12.38 -14.68
C THR A 192 17.03 11.07 -15.03
N LYS A 193 15.70 10.97 -14.81
CA LYS A 193 14.90 9.81 -15.20
C LYS A 193 15.13 9.43 -16.66
N GLU A 194 15.14 10.40 -17.57
CA GLU A 194 15.31 10.19 -19.01
C GLU A 194 16.68 9.61 -19.33
N GLN A 195 17.74 10.14 -18.68
CA GLN A 195 19.11 9.65 -18.84
C GLN A 195 19.26 8.22 -18.30
N VAL A 196 18.63 7.89 -17.17
CA VAL A 196 18.61 6.51 -16.63
C VAL A 196 17.93 5.58 -17.63
N LEU A 197 16.74 5.94 -18.14
CA LEU A 197 15.99 5.12 -19.08
C LEU A 197 16.76 4.90 -20.40
N GLU A 198 17.45 5.92 -20.89
CA GLU A 198 18.31 5.84 -22.07
C GLU A 198 19.55 4.96 -21.82
N GLN A 199 20.32 5.25 -20.76
CA GLN A 199 21.58 4.56 -20.45
C GLN A 199 21.37 3.09 -20.06
N MET A 200 20.23 2.76 -19.42
CA MET A 200 19.85 1.39 -19.09
C MET A 200 19.09 0.68 -20.22
N CYS A 201 18.92 1.36 -21.37
CA CYS A 201 18.33 0.83 -22.59
C CYS A 201 16.88 0.36 -22.43
N PHE A 202 16.07 1.01 -21.59
CA PHE A 202 14.66 0.64 -21.39
C PHE A 202 13.81 0.76 -22.67
N PHE A 203 14.24 1.59 -23.62
CA PHE A 203 13.56 1.83 -24.91
C PHE A 203 14.35 1.36 -26.14
N ALA A 204 15.37 0.52 -25.99
CA ALA A 204 16.13 0.04 -27.15
C ALA A 204 15.20 -0.61 -28.20
N GLY A 205 15.07 0.02 -29.37
CA GLY A 205 14.21 -0.43 -30.46
C GLY A 205 12.78 0.13 -30.49
N LYS A 206 12.37 1.00 -29.55
CA LYS A 206 11.06 1.67 -29.55
C LYS A 206 11.22 3.18 -29.27
N LYS A 207 10.45 4.03 -29.95
CA LYS A 207 10.46 5.48 -29.68
C LYS A 207 9.89 5.74 -28.28
N MET A 208 10.57 6.58 -27.48
CA MET A 208 10.00 7.10 -26.24
C MET A 208 8.61 7.71 -26.53
N PRO A 209 7.57 7.41 -25.72
CA PRO A 209 6.28 8.06 -25.88
C PRO A 209 6.47 9.57 -25.72
N THR A 210 6.11 10.33 -26.75
CA THR A 210 5.98 11.79 -26.62
C THR A 210 4.88 12.07 -25.61
N THR A 211 5.19 12.89 -24.61
CA THR A 211 4.32 13.36 -23.54
C THR A 211 2.88 13.57 -24.01
N GLY A 212 1.99 12.64 -23.64
CA GLY A 212 0.57 12.67 -23.94
C GLY A 212 -0.16 12.00 -22.80
N VAL A 213 -0.66 12.83 -21.88
CA VAL A 213 -1.46 12.39 -20.73
C VAL A 213 -2.76 11.81 -21.25
N ILE A 214 -2.87 10.48 -21.24
CA ILE A 214 -4.15 9.77 -21.25
C ILE A 214 -4.16 8.94 -19.97
N ALA A 215 -5.22 9.12 -19.17
CA ALA A 215 -5.39 8.48 -17.88
C ALA A 215 -5.14 6.97 -17.95
N GLY A 216 -4.26 6.46 -17.09
CA GLY A 216 -3.86 5.05 -17.06
C GLY A 216 -2.41 4.83 -17.49
N THR A 217 -1.49 5.27 -16.63
CA THR A 217 -0.08 4.85 -16.52
C THR A 217 0.38 3.75 -17.49
N ARG A 218 0.91 4.15 -18.65
CA ARG A 218 1.97 3.39 -19.32
C ARG A 218 3.02 4.37 -19.79
N ASP A 219 4.08 4.53 -19.01
CA ASP A 219 5.33 5.25 -19.34
C ASP A 219 6.07 4.65 -20.57
N GLY A 220 5.40 3.83 -21.39
CA GLY A 220 5.97 3.11 -22.54
C GLY A 220 6.89 1.95 -22.18
N LEU A 221 7.17 1.73 -20.90
CA LEU A 221 8.02 0.64 -20.40
C LEU A 221 7.30 -0.70 -20.55
N SER A 222 8.00 -1.68 -21.11
CA SER A 222 7.49 -3.04 -21.21
C SER A 222 7.87 -3.86 -19.97
N SER A 223 7.01 -4.81 -19.58
CA SER A 223 7.28 -5.70 -18.45
C SER A 223 8.58 -6.46 -18.63
N GLU A 224 8.94 -6.83 -19.87
CA GLU A 224 10.20 -7.50 -20.18
C GLU A 224 11.41 -6.61 -19.91
N SER A 225 11.34 -5.31 -20.23
CA SER A 225 12.45 -4.38 -19.95
C SER A 225 12.70 -4.22 -18.45
N ILE A 226 11.65 -4.27 -17.63
CA ILE A 226 11.71 -4.16 -16.17
C ILE A 226 12.19 -5.47 -15.53
N ALA A 227 11.71 -6.61 -16.02
CA ALA A 227 12.03 -7.94 -15.50
C ALA A 227 13.54 -8.29 -15.57
N ARG A 228 14.33 -7.56 -16.38
CA ARG A 228 15.79 -7.72 -16.40
C ARG A 228 16.47 -7.25 -15.12
N PHE A 229 15.88 -6.29 -14.42
CA PHE A 229 16.43 -5.69 -13.19
C PHE A 229 15.69 -6.15 -11.93
N LEU A 230 14.43 -6.56 -12.08
CA LEU A 230 13.56 -6.98 -11.01
C LEU A 230 13.13 -8.44 -11.25
N LEU A 231 13.65 -9.37 -10.45
CA LEU A 231 13.32 -10.78 -10.54
C LEU A 231 12.45 -11.24 -9.36
N PRO A 232 11.62 -12.28 -9.52
CA PRO A 232 10.95 -12.92 -8.40
C PRO A 232 11.95 -13.34 -7.32
N ALA A 233 11.60 -13.19 -6.04
CA ALA A 233 12.45 -13.52 -4.91
C ALA A 233 12.95 -14.98 -4.96
N SER A 234 12.11 -15.90 -5.45
CA SER A 234 12.45 -17.32 -5.68
C SER A 234 13.60 -17.54 -6.68
N GLU A 235 13.87 -16.58 -7.55
CA GLU A 235 14.93 -16.64 -8.56
C GLU A 235 16.21 -15.90 -8.13
N CYS A 236 16.18 -15.17 -7.02
CA CYS A 236 17.29 -14.32 -6.58
C CYS A 236 18.38 -15.04 -5.78
N GLU A 237 18.14 -16.28 -5.32
CA GLU A 237 19.11 -17.07 -4.55
C GLU A 237 20.44 -17.25 -5.29
N PHE A 238 20.38 -17.43 -6.63
CA PHE A 238 21.56 -17.58 -7.47
C PHE A 238 22.30 -16.25 -7.72
N VAL A 239 21.57 -15.14 -7.74
CA VAL A 239 22.10 -13.82 -8.11
C VAL A 239 22.86 -13.18 -6.96
N LEU A 240 22.37 -13.33 -5.72
CA LEU A 240 23.11 -12.89 -4.53
C LEU A 240 24.48 -13.56 -4.42
N ASN A 241 24.59 -14.84 -4.79
CA ASN A 241 25.87 -15.55 -4.82
C ASN A 241 26.84 -15.03 -5.88
N SER A 242 26.35 -14.41 -6.95
CA SER A 242 27.18 -13.82 -8.01
C SER A 242 27.72 -12.43 -7.60
N VAL A 243 26.95 -11.66 -6.83
CA VAL A 243 27.39 -10.39 -6.20
C VAL A 243 28.37 -10.67 -5.05
N LYS A 244 28.31 -11.84 -4.40
CA LYS A 244 29.24 -12.23 -3.32
C LYS A 244 30.71 -12.28 -3.75
N ASN A 245 31.00 -12.48 -5.04
CA ASN A 245 32.35 -12.69 -5.59
C ASN A 245 32.98 -11.45 -6.25
N GLN A 246 32.37 -10.27 -6.12
CA GLN A 246 32.97 -8.97 -6.41
C GLN A 246 33.37 -8.28 -5.10
#